data_AF-A0A3D4UHE3-F1
#
_entry.id   AF-A0A3D4UHE3-F1
#
_cell.length_a   1.000
_cell.length_b   1.000
_cell.length_c   1.000
_cell.angle_alpha   90.00
_cell.angle_beta   90.00
_cell.angle_gamma   90.00
#
_symmetry.space_group_name_H-M   'P 1'
#
loop_
_entity.id
_entity.type
_entity.pdbx_description
1 polymer ?
#
loop_
_entity_poly.entity_id
_entity_poly.type
_entity_poly.pdbx_seq_one_letter_code
_entity_poly.pdbx_strand_id
1 'polypeptide(L)'
;MPVSTEGSRGVKTTRISILLILLFARCCWASDTDAQHELESALSKLETGITMLEQHEPDARLTLREAAADLQRVIDAYQIHTPGAYHALGNAYTLVGDEGRAVLAYKRGERIAPTDPRL
;
A
#
# COMPACT_ATOMS: atom_id res chain seq x y z
N MET A 1 -68.22 10.09 -3.51
CA MET A 1 -67.48 11.13 -2.76
C MET A 1 -66.81 10.45 -1.56
N PRO A 2 -65.56 10.77 -1.17
CA PRO A 2 -64.21 10.45 -1.71
C PRO A 2 -63.60 9.16 -1.07
N VAL A 3 -62.75 8.35 -1.72
CA VAL A 3 -61.28 8.47 -2.03
C VAL A 3 -60.38 8.44 -0.79
N SER A 4 -59.65 7.34 -0.57
CA SER A 4 -58.18 7.26 -0.74
C SER A 4 -57.58 6.06 0.00
N THR A 5 -56.94 5.19 -0.77
CA THR A 5 -55.88 4.28 -0.36
C THR A 5 -54.61 5.08 -0.10
N GLU A 6 -54.00 4.98 1.08
CA GLU A 6 -52.67 5.52 1.31
C GLU A 6 -51.77 4.50 2.01
N GLY A 7 -50.81 4.00 1.23
CA GLY A 7 -49.90 2.95 1.62
C GLY A 7 -48.78 3.47 2.52
N SER A 8 -48.62 2.86 3.69
CA SER A 8 -47.45 3.05 4.54
C SER A 8 -46.32 2.11 4.13
N ARG A 9 -45.50 2.55 3.16
CA ARG A 9 -44.22 1.91 2.79
C ARG A 9 -43.11 2.41 3.73
N GLY A 10 -43.15 2.01 5.00
CA GLY A 10 -42.24 2.54 6.04
C GLY A 10 -41.07 1.65 6.48
N VAL A 11 -40.93 0.41 6.00
CA VAL A 11 -40.03 -0.58 6.65
C VAL A 11 -38.94 -1.16 5.72
N LYS A 12 -38.99 -0.87 4.40
CA LYS A 12 -38.08 -1.51 3.43
C LYS A 12 -36.76 -0.77 3.21
N THR A 13 -36.73 0.55 3.44
CA THR A 13 -35.55 1.40 3.18
C THR A 13 -34.44 1.24 4.21
N THR A 14 -34.76 1.11 5.50
CA THR A 14 -33.77 0.98 6.59
C THR A 14 -32.95 -0.30 6.52
N ARG A 15 -33.56 -1.43 6.11
CA ARG A 15 -32.86 -2.72 5.98
C ARG A 15 -31.88 -2.72 4.82
N ILE A 16 -32.20 -2.04 3.71
CA ILE A 16 -31.32 -1.90 2.55
C ILE A 16 -30.14 -0.99 2.90
N SER A 17 -30.37 0.11 3.63
CA SER A 17 -29.29 1.00 4.09
C SER A 17 -28.30 0.30 5.03
N ILE A 18 -28.77 -0.52 5.98
CA ILE A 18 -27.89 -1.27 6.88
C ILE A 18 -27.08 -2.33 6.12
N LEU A 19 -27.70 -3.03 5.16
CA LEU A 19 -26.99 -4.03 4.34
C LEU A 19 -25.90 -3.40 3.48
N LEU A 20 -26.15 -2.20 2.92
CA LEU A 20 -25.15 -1.46 2.16
C LEU A 20 -23.99 -1.01 3.05
N ILE A 21 -24.26 -0.46 4.25
CA ILE A 21 -23.20 -0.05 5.19
C ILE A 21 -22.31 -1.24 5.58
N LEU A 22 -22.90 -2.42 5.85
CA LEU A 22 -22.14 -3.63 6.19
C LEU A 22 -21.35 -4.20 4.99
N LEU A 23 -21.86 -4.04 3.76
CA LEU A 23 -21.16 -4.43 2.54
C LEU A 23 -19.95 -3.52 2.27
N PHE A 24 -20.14 -2.20 2.42
CA PHE A 24 -19.05 -1.22 2.28
C PHE A 24 -17.98 -1.37 3.36
N ALA A 25 -18.38 -1.64 4.61
CA ALA A 25 -17.44 -1.86 5.72
C ALA A 25 -16.57 -3.11 5.52
N ARG A 26 -17.12 -4.19 4.94
CA ARG A 26 -16.34 -5.40 4.62
C ARG A 26 -15.33 -5.18 3.49
N CYS A 27 -15.69 -4.39 2.50
CA CYS A 27 -14.82 -4.11 1.35
C CYS A 27 -13.61 -3.25 1.77
N CYS A 28 -13.81 -2.29 2.68
CA CYS A 28 -12.75 -1.41 3.16
C CYS A 28 -11.71 -2.12 4.06
N TRP A 29 -12.12 -3.17 4.78
CA TRP A 29 -11.21 -3.89 5.70
C TRP A 29 -10.34 -4.91 4.97
N ALA A 30 -10.87 -5.57 3.93
CA ALA A 30 -10.11 -6.54 3.13
C ALA A 30 -9.00 -5.86 2.30
N SER A 31 -9.27 -4.69 1.71
CA SER A 31 -8.26 -3.97 0.92
C SER A 31 -7.07 -3.50 1.75
N ASP A 32 -7.30 -3.13 3.01
CA ASP A 32 -6.24 -2.67 3.91
C ASP A 32 -5.35 -3.84 4.37
N THR A 33 -5.92 -5.01 4.64
CA THR A 33 -5.15 -6.22 4.96
C THR A 33 -4.32 -6.73 3.80
N ASP A 34 -4.85 -6.66 2.57
CA ASP A 34 -4.13 -7.08 1.37
C ASP A 34 -2.94 -6.14 1.08
N ALA A 35 -3.15 -4.82 1.21
CA ALA A 35 -2.10 -3.82 1.04
C ALA A 35 -0.95 -4.00 2.04
N GLN A 36 -1.27 -4.23 3.31
CA GLN A 36 -0.29 -4.47 4.37
C GLN A 36 0.51 -5.74 4.12
N HIS A 37 -0.18 -6.83 3.78
CA HIS A 37 0.48 -8.11 3.53
C HIS A 37 1.44 -8.06 2.34
N GLU A 38 1.04 -7.41 1.24
CA GLU A 38 1.91 -7.25 0.07
C GLU A 38 3.09 -6.33 0.35
N LEU A 39 2.89 -5.24 1.11
CA LEU A 39 3.98 -4.34 1.49
C LEU A 39 4.99 -5.06 2.38
N GLU A 40 4.53 -5.80 3.38
CA GLU A 40 5.39 -6.61 4.25
C GLU A 40 6.17 -7.67 3.45
N SER A 41 5.51 -8.34 2.50
CA SER A 41 6.16 -9.30 1.61
C SER A 41 7.29 -8.65 0.80
N ALA A 42 7.05 -7.47 0.23
CA ALA A 42 8.05 -6.73 -0.52
C ALA A 42 9.22 -6.23 0.36
N LEU A 43 8.93 -5.78 1.58
CA LEU A 43 9.93 -5.38 2.57
C LEU A 43 10.79 -6.56 3.03
N SER A 44 10.18 -7.72 3.27
CA SER A 44 10.89 -8.95 3.62
C SER A 44 11.82 -9.41 2.49
N LYS A 45 11.39 -9.26 1.23
CA LYS A 45 12.26 -9.54 0.07
C LYS A 45 13.43 -8.56 0.00
N LEU A 46 13.22 -7.28 0.31
CA LEU A 46 14.30 -6.30 0.39
C LEU A 46 15.33 -6.69 1.46
N GLU A 47 14.87 -7.04 2.65
CA GLU A 47 15.73 -7.51 3.75
C GLU A 47 16.53 -8.75 3.34
N THR A 48 15.87 -9.73 2.72
CA THR A 48 16.54 -10.92 2.17
C THR A 48 17.62 -10.53 1.16
N GLY A 49 17.33 -9.62 0.24
CA GLY A 49 18.30 -9.12 -0.73
C GLY A 49 19.49 -8.40 -0.10
N ILE A 50 19.28 -7.69 1.01
CA ILE A 50 20.34 -7.05 1.80
C ILE A 50 21.23 -8.11 2.45
N THR A 51 20.64 -9.11 3.11
CA THR A 51 21.40 -10.22 3.72
C THR A 51 22.22 -10.98 2.68
N MET A 52 21.65 -11.26 1.52
CA MET A 52 22.36 -11.89 0.39
C MET A 52 23.55 -11.03 -0.06
N LEU A 53 23.38 -9.71 -0.10
CA LEU A 53 24.45 -8.78 -0.49
C LEU A 53 25.61 -8.79 0.52
N GLU A 54 25.29 -8.83 1.82
CA GLU A 54 26.27 -8.95 2.91
C GLU A 54 27.02 -10.28 2.86
N GLN A 55 26.33 -11.35 2.43
CA GLN A 55 26.91 -12.68 2.26
C GLN A 55 27.65 -12.85 0.92
N HIS A 56 27.73 -11.80 0.10
CA HIS A 56 28.34 -11.82 -1.24
C HIS A 56 27.72 -12.87 -2.18
N GLU A 57 26.44 -13.17 -2.00
CA GLU A 57 25.71 -14.08 -2.88
C GLU A 57 25.55 -13.46 -4.28
N PRO A 58 25.75 -14.23 -5.36
CA PRO A 58 25.72 -13.70 -6.73
C PRO A 58 24.33 -13.14 -7.12
N ASP A 59 23.28 -13.69 -6.53
CA ASP A 59 21.89 -13.35 -6.85
C ASP A 59 21.35 -12.17 -6.05
N ALA A 60 22.13 -11.61 -5.11
CA ALA A 60 21.69 -10.51 -4.25
C ALA A 60 21.13 -9.33 -5.04
N ARG A 61 21.82 -8.93 -6.12
CA ARG A 61 21.38 -7.82 -6.97
C ARG A 61 20.10 -8.12 -7.73
N LEU A 62 19.82 -9.38 -8.08
CA LEU A 62 18.57 -9.76 -8.70
C LEU A 62 17.42 -9.64 -7.69
N THR A 63 17.59 -10.22 -6.50
CA THR A 63 16.60 -10.15 -5.42
C THR A 63 16.27 -8.70 -5.04
N LEU A 64 17.29 -7.83 -4.94
CA LEU A 64 17.10 -6.42 -4.66
C LEU A 64 16.33 -5.68 -5.77
N ARG A 65 16.55 -6.03 -7.05
CA ARG A 65 15.78 -5.47 -8.17
C ARG A 65 14.33 -5.89 -8.14
N GLU A 66 14.06 -7.17 -7.82
CA GLU A 66 12.71 -7.67 -7.65
C GLU A 66 12.01 -6.99 -6.47
N ALA A 67 12.69 -6.83 -5.33
CA ALA A 67 12.16 -6.11 -4.18
C ALA A 67 11.81 -4.65 -4.52
N ALA A 68 12.66 -3.94 -5.26
CA ALA A 68 12.36 -2.58 -5.72
C ALA A 68 11.13 -2.52 -6.63
N ALA A 69 10.99 -3.49 -7.54
CA ALA A 69 9.84 -3.58 -8.43
C ALA A 69 8.54 -3.89 -7.67
N ASP A 70 8.59 -4.81 -6.70
CA ASP A 70 7.44 -5.15 -5.86
C ASP A 70 7.03 -3.98 -4.97
N LEU A 71 7.97 -3.30 -4.32
CA LEU A 71 7.69 -2.10 -3.54
C LEU A 71 7.01 -1.02 -4.38
N GLN A 72 7.53 -0.72 -5.57
CA GLN A 72 6.92 0.25 -6.48
C GLN A 72 5.51 -0.17 -6.88
N ARG A 73 5.31 -1.44 -7.25
CA ARG A 73 4.01 -1.99 -7.63
C ARG A 73 3.00 -1.87 -6.50
N VAL A 74 3.37 -2.23 -5.28
CA VAL A 74 2.48 -2.17 -4.10
C VAL A 74 2.14 -0.73 -3.75
N ILE A 75 3.12 0.17 -3.76
CA ILE A 75 2.91 1.60 -3.55
C ILE A 75 1.91 2.16 -4.56
N ASP A 76 2.05 1.82 -5.84
CA ASP A 76 1.18 2.31 -6.90
C ASP A 76 -0.21 1.64 -6.86
N ALA A 77 -0.29 0.33 -6.59
CA ALA A 77 -1.55 -0.41 -6.55
C ALA A 77 -2.46 0.04 -5.40
N TYR A 78 -1.88 0.23 -4.22
CA TYR A 78 -2.62 0.57 -3.00
C TYR A 78 -2.54 2.06 -2.66
N GLN A 79 -1.91 2.87 -3.52
CA GLN A 79 -1.71 4.31 -3.31
C GLN A 79 -1.07 4.61 -1.95
N ILE A 80 -0.09 3.80 -1.56
CA ILE A 80 0.58 3.93 -0.26
C ILE A 80 1.34 5.26 -0.22
N HIS A 81 0.97 6.09 0.75
CA HIS A 81 1.51 7.43 0.90
C HIS A 81 2.14 7.60 2.28
N THR A 82 3.12 6.74 2.58
CA THR A 82 3.86 6.78 3.85
C THR A 82 5.34 7.03 3.59
N PRO A 83 6.02 7.83 4.43
CA PRO A 83 7.43 8.12 4.22
C PRO A 83 8.31 6.88 4.26
N GLY A 84 8.01 5.94 5.17
CA GLY A 84 8.74 4.68 5.30
C GLY A 84 8.71 3.81 4.04
N ALA A 85 7.58 3.75 3.32
CA ALA A 85 7.49 2.99 2.08
C ALA A 85 8.38 3.60 0.99
N TYR A 86 8.39 4.93 0.86
CA TYR A 86 9.25 5.63 -0.09
C TYR A 86 10.75 5.55 0.29
N HIS A 87 11.07 5.54 1.57
CA HIS A 87 12.44 5.34 2.04
C HIS A 87 12.94 3.92 1.75
N ALA A 88 12.11 2.89 2.01
CA ALA A 88 12.45 1.51 1.66
C ALA A 88 12.65 1.32 0.14
N LEU A 89 11.80 1.94 -0.67
CA LEU A 89 11.96 1.97 -2.13
C LEU A 89 13.25 2.68 -2.55
N GLY A 90 13.57 3.81 -1.91
CA GLY A 90 14.83 4.52 -2.10
C GLY A 90 16.04 3.66 -1.79
N ASN A 91 16.04 2.97 -0.65
CA ASN A 91 17.09 2.04 -0.25
C ASN A 91 17.27 0.93 -1.29
N ALA A 92 16.16 0.32 -1.73
CA ALA A 92 16.19 -0.72 -2.74
C ALA A 92 16.84 -0.22 -4.04
N TYR A 93 16.47 0.98 -4.51
CA TYR A 93 17.08 1.58 -5.70
C TYR A 93 18.56 1.92 -5.52
N THR A 94 18.97 2.43 -4.36
CA THR A 94 20.39 2.68 -4.05
C THR A 94 21.20 1.38 -4.13
N LEU A 95 20.71 0.31 -3.50
CA LEU A 95 21.41 -0.98 -3.44
C LEU A 95 21.56 -1.66 -4.81
N VAL A 96 20.63 -1.43 -5.73
CA VAL A 96 20.75 -1.93 -7.12
C VAL A 96 21.57 -1.00 -8.02
N GLY A 97 21.93 0.20 -7.55
CA GLY A 97 22.72 1.20 -8.28
C GLY A 97 21.90 2.16 -9.15
N ASP A 98 20.58 2.26 -8.94
CA ASP A 98 19.71 3.22 -9.64
C ASP A 98 19.54 4.49 -8.80
N GLU A 99 20.61 5.29 -8.73
CA GLU A 99 20.66 6.51 -7.92
C GLU A 99 19.58 7.53 -8.31
N GLY A 100 19.25 7.60 -9.61
CA GLY A 100 18.24 8.52 -10.12
C GLY A 100 16.85 8.23 -9.55
N ARG A 101 16.45 6.95 -9.54
CA ARG A 101 15.18 6.54 -8.94
C ARG A 101 15.23 6.59 -7.42
N ALA A 102 16.37 6.29 -6.80
CA ALA A 102 16.54 6.40 -5.35
C ALA A 102 16.28 7.83 -4.86
N VAL A 103 16.91 8.83 -5.47
CA VAL A 103 16.72 10.25 -5.12
C VAL A 103 15.26 10.67 -5.28
N LEU A 104 14.59 10.22 -6.34
CA LEU A 104 13.17 10.53 -6.55
C LEU A 104 12.29 9.91 -5.45
N ALA A 105 12.58 8.68 -5.03
CA ALA A 105 11.85 7.99 -3.98
C ALA A 105 12.03 8.70 -2.62
N TYR A 106 13.27 8.99 -2.21
CA TYR A 106 13.52 9.73 -0.95
C TYR A 106 12.81 11.08 -0.95
N LYS A 107 12.91 11.86 -2.04
CA LYS A 107 12.20 13.14 -2.17
C LYS A 107 10.69 13.03 -2.11
N ARG A 108 10.11 11.87 -2.47
CA ARG A 108 8.67 11.61 -2.24
C ARG A 108 8.40 11.39 -0.75
N GLY A 109 9.22 10.60 -0.07
CA GLY A 109 9.13 10.39 1.38
C GLY A 109 9.26 11.68 2.18
N GLU A 110 10.29 12.49 1.91
CA GLU A 110 10.54 13.79 2.55
C GLU A 110 9.35 14.75 2.39
N ARG A 111 8.68 14.75 1.23
CA ARG A 111 7.50 15.61 1.01
C ARG A 111 6.31 15.24 1.90
N ILE A 112 6.23 13.98 2.34
CA ILE A 112 5.15 13.49 3.20
C ILE A 112 5.42 13.86 4.66
N ALA A 113 6.67 13.70 5.11
CA ALA A 113 7.09 14.04 6.45
C ALA A 113 8.38 14.90 6.43
N PRO A 114 8.27 16.20 6.12
CA PRO A 114 9.44 17.08 5.91
C PRO A 114 10.22 17.38 7.19
N THR A 115 9.70 16.99 8.35
CA THR A 115 10.32 17.20 9.66
C THR A 115 10.72 15.89 10.34
N ASP A 116 10.61 14.75 9.67
CA ASP A 116 11.05 13.47 10.24
C ASP A 116 12.55 13.31 10.02
N PRO A 117 13.38 13.31 11.08
CA PRO A 117 14.83 13.17 10.96
C PRO A 117 15.29 11.74 10.63
N ARG A 118 14.38 10.78 10.51
CA ARG A 118 14.67 9.36 10.22
C ARG A 118 14.60 9.01 8.74
N LEU A 119 14.24 9.97 7.87
CA LEU A 119 14.22 9.87 6.42
C LEU A 119 15.45 10.57 5.83
#